data_AF-A0A2H6KH05-F1
#
_entry.id   AF-A0A2H6KH05-F1
#
_cell.length_a   1.000
_cell.length_b   1.000
_cell.length_c   1.000
_cell.angle_alpha   90.00
_cell.angle_beta   90.00
_cell.angle_gamma   90.00
#
_symmetry.space_group_name_H-M   'P 1'
#
loop_
_entity.id
_entity.type
_entity.pdbx_description
1 polymer ?
#
loop_
_entity_poly.entity_id
_entity_poly.type
_entity_poly.pdbx_seq_one_letter_code
_entity_poly.pdbx_strand_id
1 'polypeptide(L)'
;MLIYRLSQNLQFKTPFAAFYRLPPCQYAKSTQWGLRCISFWQPVSRAPDKIDSSASTVDLYPKVEGEKSMVTKLWQSIKRVARIEEGDPDEQITEYFQYSVECLMRQPGEFTFDKFATYLEEICTKLRLIGKRPIPDEELNGPLRQLKLQHEMMKFLTPREKESDSATVFSHQAKQLLAESAKCTLKDVDDMLYHHDICKTDRSWYFRRIVLGRHLPMSYEEREHLSYQRPIVREAAQLYPETSSLEALKLKEMRDSIHYRKPP
;
A
#
# COMPACT_ATOMS: atom_id res chain seq x y z
N MET A 1 -52.78 -12.59 49.08
CA MET A 1 -52.38 -12.56 47.65
C MET A 1 -51.92 -13.96 47.26
N LEU A 2 -52.43 -14.44 46.12
CA LEU A 2 -52.29 -15.77 45.51
C LEU A 2 -50.82 -16.19 45.33
N ILE A 3 -50.36 -17.39 45.71
CA ILE A 3 -50.46 -18.70 45.01
C ILE A 3 -50.22 -18.61 43.50
N TYR A 4 -49.11 -19.16 42.97
CA TYR A 4 -49.13 -20.29 42.02
C TYR A 4 -47.72 -20.88 41.77
N ARG A 5 -47.71 -22.21 41.82
CA ARG A 5 -46.68 -23.20 41.50
C ARG A 5 -46.91 -23.65 40.04
N LEU A 6 -45.88 -24.18 39.34
CA LEU A 6 -45.88 -25.16 38.21
C LEU A 6 -44.61 -24.85 37.37
N SER A 7 -43.53 -25.65 37.32
CA SER A 7 -43.32 -27.07 36.94
C SER A 7 -43.69 -27.42 35.49
N GLN A 8 -42.68 -27.86 34.72
CA GLN A 8 -42.65 -28.94 33.69
C GLN A 8 -41.51 -28.62 32.70
N ASN A 9 -40.36 -29.30 32.68
CA ASN A 9 -40.11 -30.68 32.21
C ASN A 9 -40.83 -31.02 30.90
N LEU A 10 -40.08 -31.00 29.79
CA LEU A 10 -40.40 -31.73 28.56
C LEU A 10 -39.09 -32.12 27.85
N GLN A 11 -38.66 -33.34 28.13
CA GLN A 11 -37.80 -34.14 27.27
C GLN A 11 -38.64 -34.65 26.09
N PHE A 12 -38.13 -34.52 24.86
CA PHE A 12 -38.47 -35.38 23.72
C PHE A 12 -37.18 -35.60 22.93
N LYS A 13 -36.54 -36.76 23.09
CA LYS A 13 -36.62 -37.93 22.20
C LYS A 13 -36.21 -37.63 20.75
N THR A 14 -34.98 -38.05 20.43
CA THR A 14 -34.47 -38.40 19.09
C THR A 14 -35.40 -39.35 18.35
N PRO A 15 -35.35 -39.37 17.01
CA PRO A 15 -34.92 -40.62 16.36
C PRO A 15 -34.07 -40.46 15.09
N PHE A 16 -33.17 -41.43 14.92
CA PHE A 16 -32.80 -42.13 13.68
C PHE A 16 -32.29 -41.37 12.42
N ALA A 17 -31.00 -41.60 12.15
CA ALA A 17 -30.45 -42.21 10.93
C ALA A 17 -30.95 -41.72 9.56
N ALA A 18 -30.04 -41.12 8.79
CA ALA A 18 -29.99 -41.31 7.35
C ALA A 18 -28.55 -41.27 6.84
N PHE A 19 -28.09 -42.44 6.39
CA PHE A 19 -26.94 -42.64 5.53
C PHE A 19 -27.11 -41.85 4.22
N TYR A 20 -26.10 -41.09 3.83
CA TYR A 20 -25.79 -40.79 2.43
C TYR A 20 -24.35 -41.28 2.22
N ARG A 21 -24.07 -42.51 1.79
CA ARG A 21 -24.20 -43.05 0.41
C ARG A 21 -23.91 -42.02 -0.68
N LEU A 22 -22.62 -41.85 -0.97
CA LEU A 22 -22.11 -41.71 -2.35
C LEU A 22 -22.66 -42.87 -3.18
N PRO A 23 -23.15 -42.66 -4.42
CA PRO A 23 -22.29 -42.79 -5.63
C PRO A 23 -22.85 -42.02 -6.86
N PRO A 24 -22.45 -42.28 -8.12
CA PRO A 24 -21.11 -42.49 -8.68
C PRO A 24 -20.76 -41.45 -9.76
N CYS A 25 -19.48 -41.40 -10.12
CA CYS A 25 -18.98 -40.82 -11.37
C CYS A 25 -19.77 -41.32 -12.59
N GLN A 26 -20.09 -40.40 -13.50
CA GLN A 26 -20.17 -40.71 -14.92
C GLN A 26 -19.29 -39.74 -15.72
N TYR A 27 -18.44 -40.38 -16.53
CA TYR A 27 -17.52 -39.79 -17.49
C TYR A 27 -18.27 -39.04 -18.59
N ALA A 28 -17.77 -37.84 -18.93
CA ALA A 28 -17.80 -37.35 -20.29
C ALA A 28 -16.51 -36.57 -20.60
N LYS A 29 -15.85 -37.03 -21.66
CA LYS A 29 -14.62 -36.57 -22.36
C LYS A 29 -14.73 -35.06 -22.69
N SER A 30 -13.70 -34.25 -22.94
CA SER A 30 -12.28 -34.34 -23.28
C SER A 30 -11.69 -32.96 -22.91
N THR A 31 -10.38 -32.74 -22.71
CA THR A 31 -9.41 -32.54 -23.80
C THR A 31 -8.05 -32.32 -23.12
N GLN A 32 -7.05 -33.07 -23.57
CA GLN A 32 -5.63 -32.94 -23.22
C GLN A 32 -5.14 -31.49 -23.32
N TRP A 33 -4.60 -30.93 -22.24
CA TRP A 33 -3.48 -29.98 -22.32
C TRP A 33 -2.50 -30.30 -21.19
N GLY A 34 -1.29 -30.68 -21.59
CA GLY A 34 -0.27 -31.26 -20.75
C GLY A 34 0.29 -30.31 -19.70
N LEU A 35 0.58 -30.91 -18.55
CA LEU A 35 1.54 -30.45 -17.56
C LEU A 35 2.84 -30.06 -18.28
N ARG A 36 3.15 -28.76 -18.33
CA ARG A 36 4.52 -28.30 -18.59
C ARG A 36 5.20 -28.08 -17.25
N CYS A 37 5.79 -29.16 -16.77
CA CYS A 37 6.85 -29.12 -15.78
C CYS A 37 8.03 -28.37 -16.43
N ILE A 38 8.51 -27.28 -15.83
CA ILE A 38 9.72 -26.60 -16.29
C ILE A 38 10.90 -27.42 -15.76
N SER A 39 11.53 -28.19 -16.65
CA SER A 39 12.81 -28.86 -16.37
C SER A 39 13.94 -27.84 -16.48
N PHE A 40 14.49 -27.45 -15.33
CA PHE A 40 15.80 -26.83 -15.24
C PHE A 40 16.87 -27.92 -15.48
N TRP A 41 17.87 -27.63 -16.31
CA TRP A 41 19.09 -28.41 -16.63
C TRP A 41 19.06 -29.38 -17.83
N GLN A 42 19.59 -28.91 -18.97
CA GLN A 42 20.53 -29.68 -19.81
C GLN A 42 21.60 -28.71 -20.37
N PRO A 43 22.90 -29.03 -20.25
CA PRO A 43 23.98 -28.21 -20.81
C PRO A 43 24.47 -28.75 -22.17
N VAL A 44 25.02 -27.84 -22.99
CA VAL A 44 25.86 -28.08 -24.20
C VAL A 44 25.05 -28.49 -25.46
N SER A 45 25.07 -27.82 -26.62
CA SER A 45 26.22 -27.34 -27.42
C SER A 45 25.79 -26.56 -28.68
N ARG A 46 26.77 -25.81 -29.21
CA ARG A 46 26.93 -25.19 -30.55
C ARG A 46 26.48 -23.74 -30.71
N ALA A 47 27.49 -22.87 -30.83
CA ALA A 47 27.38 -21.56 -31.44
C ALA A 47 27.14 -21.72 -32.96
N PRO A 48 26.24 -20.94 -33.57
CA PRO A 48 26.22 -20.79 -35.02
C PRO A 48 27.30 -19.78 -35.44
N ASP A 49 28.12 -20.19 -36.40
CA ASP A 49 29.06 -19.35 -37.11
C ASP A 49 28.33 -18.25 -37.92
N LYS A 50 28.87 -17.03 -37.80
CA LYS A 50 28.81 -15.88 -38.74
C LYS A 50 27.44 -15.50 -39.32
N ILE A 51 26.92 -14.36 -38.85
CA ILE A 51 26.07 -13.48 -39.65
C ILE A 51 26.62 -12.06 -39.55
N ASP A 52 26.68 -11.42 -40.71
CA ASP A 52 27.38 -10.19 -41.04
C ASP A 52 26.97 -8.97 -40.22
N SER A 53 27.97 -8.09 -40.05
CA SER A 53 27.86 -6.73 -39.59
C SER A 53 26.81 -5.95 -40.38
N SER A 54 25.60 -5.83 -39.83
CA SER A 54 24.71 -4.72 -40.11
C SER A 54 24.26 -4.13 -38.78
N ALA A 55 24.64 -2.87 -38.57
CA ALA A 55 24.31 -2.12 -37.37
C ALA A 55 22.80 -1.92 -37.31
N SER A 56 22.10 -2.74 -36.52
CA SER A 56 20.84 -2.37 -35.93
C SER A 56 20.97 -2.53 -34.43
N THR A 57 21.18 -1.42 -33.73
CA THR A 57 20.89 -1.30 -32.29
C THR A 57 19.40 -1.52 -32.11
N VAL A 58 18.99 -2.79 -32.11
CA VAL A 58 17.69 -3.20 -31.61
C VAL A 58 17.85 -3.20 -30.09
N ASP A 59 17.40 -2.13 -29.45
CA ASP A 59 17.27 -2.07 -28.00
C ASP A 59 16.40 -3.25 -27.57
N LEU A 60 17.04 -4.25 -26.93
CA LEU A 60 16.41 -5.49 -26.46
C LEU A 60 15.35 -5.27 -25.36
N TYR A 61 15.22 -4.03 -24.90
CA TYR A 61 14.15 -3.59 -24.03
C TYR A 61 13.54 -2.33 -24.65
N PRO A 62 12.28 -2.36 -25.12
CA PRO A 62 11.60 -1.12 -25.41
C PRO A 62 11.63 -0.29 -24.12
N LYS A 63 12.22 0.91 -24.19
CA LYS A 63 11.94 1.96 -23.21
C LYS A 63 10.46 2.28 -23.36
N VAL A 64 9.62 1.52 -22.65
CA VAL A 64 8.25 1.92 -22.43
C VAL A 64 8.38 3.23 -21.67
N GLU A 65 8.08 4.35 -22.33
CA GLU A 65 7.72 5.58 -21.63
C GLU A 65 6.41 5.27 -20.89
N GLY A 66 6.56 4.53 -19.79
CA GLY A 66 5.45 4.11 -18.97
C GLY A 66 4.77 5.34 -18.41
N GLU A 67 3.45 5.29 -18.31
CA GLU A 67 2.70 6.31 -17.61
C GLU A 67 3.37 6.57 -16.25
N LYS A 68 3.85 7.80 -16.03
CA LYS A 68 4.49 8.18 -14.78
C LYS A 68 3.56 7.83 -13.62
N SER A 69 4.11 7.15 -12.61
CA SER A 69 3.40 6.77 -11.39
C SER A 69 2.68 7.98 -10.78
N MET A 70 1.52 7.74 -10.15
CA MET A 70 0.75 8.78 -9.46
C MET A 70 1.62 9.55 -8.46
N VAL A 71 2.52 8.85 -7.77
CA VAL A 71 3.48 9.43 -6.83
C VAL A 71 4.44 10.38 -7.54
N THR A 72 5.02 9.95 -8.67
CA THR A 72 5.89 10.80 -9.50
C THR A 72 5.15 12.04 -10.02
N LYS A 73 3.89 11.90 -10.45
CA LYS A 73 3.05 13.02 -10.89
C LYS A 73 2.78 14.01 -9.75
N LEU A 74 2.51 13.51 -8.54
CA LEU A 74 2.30 14.35 -7.35
C LEU A 74 3.54 15.18 -7.03
N TRP A 75 4.71 14.55 -6.91
CA TRP A 75 5.95 15.24 -6.58
C TRP A 75 6.36 16.24 -7.68
N GLN A 76 6.21 15.89 -8.96
CA GLN A 76 6.42 16.83 -10.07
C GLN A 76 5.44 18.01 -10.07
N SER A 77 4.25 17.86 -9.48
CA SER A 77 3.32 18.97 -9.28
C SER A 77 3.68 19.83 -8.07
N ILE A 78 4.17 19.23 -6.98
CA ILE A 78 4.70 19.97 -5.83
C ILE A 78 5.88 20.85 -6.26
N LYS A 79 6.82 20.32 -7.06
CA LYS A 79 7.96 21.08 -7.62
C LYS A 79 7.53 22.37 -8.33
N ARG A 80 6.36 22.36 -8.97
CA ARG A 80 5.83 23.50 -9.75
C ARG A 80 5.09 24.54 -8.93
N VAL A 81 4.54 24.15 -7.78
CA VAL A 81 3.63 25.00 -6.96
C VAL A 81 4.28 25.50 -5.68
N ALA A 82 5.29 24.81 -5.18
CA ALA A 82 6.22 25.38 -4.23
C ALA A 82 6.88 26.59 -4.93
N ARG A 83 6.24 27.76 -4.81
CA ARG A 83 6.85 29.04 -5.14
C ARG A 83 8.05 29.13 -4.21
N ILE A 84 9.20 28.85 -4.79
CA ILE A 84 10.49 28.63 -4.13
C ILE A 84 10.75 29.82 -3.21
N GLU A 85 10.43 29.67 -1.92
CA GLU A 85 10.95 30.55 -0.88
C GLU A 85 12.44 30.21 -0.79
N GLU A 86 13.30 31.07 -1.37
CA GLU A 86 14.78 31.09 -1.28
C GLU A 86 15.47 29.71 -1.16
N GLY A 87 15.61 28.94 -2.24
CA GLY A 87 16.41 27.70 -2.24
C GLY A 87 16.43 26.95 -3.58
N ASP A 88 17.18 25.84 -3.67
CA ASP A 88 17.10 24.95 -4.83
C ASP A 88 15.77 24.18 -4.81
N PRO A 89 14.93 24.26 -5.87
CA PRO A 89 13.67 23.51 -5.94
C PRO A 89 13.85 22.00 -5.75
N ASP A 90 15.00 21.43 -6.12
CA ASP A 90 15.29 20.01 -5.97
C ASP A 90 15.65 19.62 -4.52
N GLU A 91 16.20 20.54 -3.74
CA GLU A 91 16.40 20.33 -2.30
C GLU A 91 15.08 20.42 -1.55
N GLN A 92 14.24 21.42 -1.87
CA GLN A 92 12.95 21.60 -1.20
C GLN A 92 12.01 20.42 -1.41
N ILE A 93 11.92 19.90 -2.64
CA ILE A 93 11.08 18.72 -2.91
C ILE A 93 11.58 17.48 -2.18
N THR A 94 12.90 17.36 -2.01
CA THR A 94 13.54 16.30 -1.24
C THR A 94 13.17 16.43 0.24
N GLU A 95 13.17 17.64 0.80
CA GLU A 95 12.70 17.90 2.16
C GLU A 95 11.22 17.52 2.34
N TYR A 96 10.33 17.94 1.43
CA TYR A 96 8.91 17.57 1.50
C TYR A 96 8.71 16.04 1.39
N PHE A 97 9.49 15.37 0.53
CA PHE A 97 9.45 13.92 0.43
C PHE A 97 9.90 13.25 1.72
N GLN A 98 11.02 13.67 2.30
CA GLN A 98 11.50 13.13 3.58
C GLN A 98 10.51 13.37 4.71
N TYR A 99 9.90 14.55 4.76
CA TYR A 99 8.82 14.84 5.70
C TYR A 99 7.66 13.85 5.53
N SER A 100 7.26 13.54 4.28
CA SER A 100 6.21 12.54 4.04
C SER A 100 6.57 11.14 4.52
N VAL A 101 7.84 10.74 4.36
CA VAL A 101 8.34 9.45 4.88
C VAL A 101 8.33 9.46 6.41
N GLU A 102 8.74 10.56 7.04
CA GLU A 102 8.71 10.70 8.50
C GLU A 102 7.28 10.57 9.04
N CYS A 103 6.32 11.28 8.44
CA CYS A 103 4.91 11.21 8.81
C CYS A 103 4.35 9.78 8.72
N LEU A 104 4.68 9.04 7.66
CA LEU A 104 4.28 7.63 7.50
C LEU A 104 4.87 6.73 8.59
N MET A 105 6.10 6.99 9.01
CA MET A 105 6.84 6.16 9.96
C MET A 105 6.56 6.52 11.43
N ARG A 106 6.02 7.72 11.70
CA ARG A 106 5.79 8.24 13.06
C ARG A 106 4.81 7.40 13.87
N GLN A 107 3.74 6.94 13.24
CA GLN A 107 2.67 6.22 13.93
C GLN A 107 3.02 4.73 14.02
N PRO A 108 2.89 4.06 15.17
CA PRO A 108 3.11 2.60 15.32
C PRO A 108 1.87 1.78 14.89
N GLY A 109 2.02 0.46 14.70
CA GLY A 109 0.91 -0.48 14.44
C GLY A 109 0.36 -0.46 13.01
N GLU A 110 -0.86 -0.97 12.78
CA GLU A 110 -1.49 -1.04 11.45
C GLU A 110 -1.76 0.35 10.84
N PHE A 111 -1.65 0.52 9.52
CA PHE A 111 -1.93 1.80 8.85
C PHE A 111 -3.41 1.92 8.48
N THR A 112 -4.23 2.33 9.43
CA THR A 112 -5.69 2.49 9.23
C THR A 112 -6.04 3.75 8.44
N PHE A 113 -7.29 3.88 8.01
CA PHE A 113 -7.79 5.10 7.37
C PHE A 113 -7.74 6.31 8.31
N ASP A 114 -7.89 6.14 9.62
CA ASP A 114 -7.71 7.21 10.61
C ASP A 114 -6.28 7.76 10.62
N LYS A 115 -5.30 6.86 10.58
CA LYS A 115 -3.88 7.21 10.46
C LYS A 115 -3.56 7.90 9.14
N PHE A 116 -4.19 7.45 8.07
CA PHE A 116 -4.10 8.09 6.76
C PHE A 116 -4.72 9.50 6.75
N ALA A 117 -5.83 9.73 7.46
CA ALA A 117 -6.39 11.08 7.62
C ALA A 117 -5.40 12.02 8.32
N THR A 118 -4.71 11.54 9.36
CA THR A 118 -3.66 12.30 10.07
C THR A 118 -2.48 12.58 9.14
N TYR A 119 -2.02 11.59 8.38
CA TYR A 119 -0.98 11.76 7.37
C TYR A 119 -1.38 12.83 6.34
N LEU A 120 -2.60 12.78 5.80
CA LEU A 120 -3.08 13.77 4.85
C LEU A 120 -3.17 15.18 5.46
N GLU A 121 -3.62 15.31 6.70
CA GLU A 121 -3.66 16.60 7.42
C GLU A 121 -2.26 17.22 7.52
N GLU A 122 -1.25 16.45 7.94
CA GLU A 122 0.12 16.93 8.08
C GLU A 122 0.74 17.35 6.74
N ILE A 123 0.56 16.53 5.70
CA ILE A 123 1.12 16.83 4.37
C ILE A 123 0.40 18.01 3.72
N CYS A 124 -0.93 18.06 3.78
CA CYS A 124 -1.71 19.20 3.27
C CYS A 124 -1.35 20.50 4.00
N THR A 125 -1.08 20.43 5.31
CA THR A 125 -0.65 21.61 6.09
C THR A 125 0.75 22.06 5.69
N LYS A 126 1.71 21.13 5.60
CA LYS A 126 3.10 21.44 5.20
C LYS A 126 3.18 21.99 3.78
N LEU A 127 2.33 21.51 2.86
CA LEU A 127 2.20 22.01 1.48
C LEU A 127 1.31 23.26 1.34
N ARG A 128 0.80 23.82 2.46
CA ARG A 128 -0.09 25.00 2.47
C ARG A 128 -1.35 24.81 1.62
N LEU A 129 -1.84 23.58 1.47
CA LEU A 129 -3.14 23.30 0.85
C LEU A 129 -4.30 23.62 1.82
N ILE A 130 -4.02 23.52 3.11
CA ILE A 130 -4.90 23.86 4.23
C ILE A 130 -4.11 24.68 5.27
N GLY A 131 -4.81 25.24 6.26
CA GLY A 131 -4.18 25.96 7.37
C GLY A 131 -4.00 27.47 7.13
N LYS A 132 -2.91 28.04 7.65
CA LYS A 132 -2.65 29.49 7.60
C LYS A 132 -2.07 29.90 6.25
N ARG A 133 -2.71 30.86 5.57
CA ARG A 133 -2.34 31.34 4.21
C ARG A 133 -2.30 30.20 3.18
N PRO A 134 -3.44 29.50 2.97
CA PRO A 134 -3.51 28.42 2.00
C PRO A 134 -3.35 28.96 0.58
N ILE A 135 -2.83 28.12 -0.30
CA ILE A 135 -2.76 28.42 -1.73
C ILE A 135 -4.20 28.52 -2.27
N PRO A 136 -4.54 29.57 -3.05
CA PRO A 136 -5.86 29.69 -3.66
C PRO A 136 -6.19 28.49 -4.56
N ASP A 137 -7.45 28.09 -4.60
CA ASP A 137 -7.89 26.90 -5.34
C ASP A 137 -7.64 27.02 -6.86
N GLU A 138 -7.55 28.25 -7.38
CA GLU A 138 -7.25 28.55 -8.78
C GLU A 138 -5.80 28.24 -9.15
N GLU A 139 -4.88 28.26 -8.18
CA GLU A 139 -3.46 27.98 -8.39
C GLU A 139 -3.10 26.50 -8.16
N LEU A 140 -4.07 25.69 -7.70
CA LEU A 140 -3.85 24.27 -7.43
C LEU A 140 -3.84 23.44 -8.71
N ASN A 141 -2.70 22.79 -8.96
CA ASN A 141 -2.56 21.78 -10.00
C ASN A 141 -3.32 20.49 -9.66
N GLY A 142 -3.66 19.69 -10.68
CA GLY A 142 -4.45 18.46 -10.55
C GLY A 142 -4.04 17.55 -9.39
N PRO A 143 -2.78 17.14 -9.24
CA PRO A 143 -2.37 16.26 -8.13
C PRO A 143 -2.49 16.90 -6.73
N LEU A 144 -2.29 18.21 -6.59
CA LEU A 144 -2.47 18.91 -5.30
C LEU A 144 -3.95 19.08 -4.96
N ARG A 145 -4.77 19.37 -5.97
CA ARG A 145 -6.23 19.38 -5.83
C ARG A 145 -6.75 18.00 -5.43
N GLN A 146 -6.18 16.93 -6.01
CA GLN A 146 -6.51 15.56 -5.62
C GLN A 146 -6.13 15.28 -4.17
N LEU A 147 -4.94 15.70 -3.74
CA LEU A 147 -4.50 15.50 -2.35
C LEU A 147 -5.41 16.25 -1.35
N LYS A 148 -5.78 17.50 -1.67
CA LYS A 148 -6.74 18.29 -0.88
C LYS A 148 -8.12 17.62 -0.86
N LEU A 149 -8.58 17.11 -2.00
CA LEU A 149 -9.86 16.41 -2.10
C LEU A 149 -9.88 15.13 -1.26
N GLN A 150 -8.80 14.34 -1.31
CA GLN A 150 -8.66 13.14 -0.48
C GLN A 150 -8.75 13.48 1.01
N HIS A 151 -8.09 14.55 1.44
CA HIS A 151 -8.21 15.06 2.81
C HIS A 151 -9.66 15.42 3.19
N GLU A 152 -10.40 16.09 2.29
CA GLU A 152 -11.83 16.38 2.52
C GLU A 152 -12.69 15.11 2.58
N MET A 153 -12.44 14.11 1.73
CA MET A 153 -13.16 12.83 1.77
C MET A 153 -13.03 12.14 3.14
N MET A 154 -11.87 12.23 3.79
CA MET A 154 -11.64 11.61 5.11
C MET A 154 -12.57 12.16 6.21
N LYS A 155 -13.17 13.34 6.02
CA LYS A 155 -14.12 13.92 6.99
C LYS A 155 -15.49 13.23 6.96
N PHE A 156 -15.85 12.59 5.85
CA PHE A 156 -17.15 11.93 5.66
C PHE A 156 -17.14 10.44 6.01
N LEU A 157 -15.96 9.86 6.24
CA LEU A 157 -15.85 8.46 6.63
C LEU A 157 -16.45 8.22 8.01
N THR A 158 -17.17 7.11 8.15
CA THR A 158 -17.70 6.66 9.43
C THR A 158 -16.55 6.20 10.35
N PRO A 159 -16.72 6.23 11.69
CA PRO A 159 -15.70 5.73 12.62
C PRO A 159 -15.26 4.30 12.31
N ARG A 160 -16.23 3.43 11.95
CA ARG A 160 -15.96 2.04 11.58
C ARG A 160 -15.10 1.90 10.32
N GLU A 161 -15.31 2.75 9.32
CA GLU A 161 -14.46 2.77 8.12
C GLU A 161 -13.07 3.30 8.43
N LYS A 162 -12.95 4.30 9.32
CA LYS A 162 -11.67 4.88 9.76
C LYS A 162 -10.79 3.90 10.52
N GLU A 163 -11.38 3.00 11.29
CA GLU A 163 -10.68 1.97 12.06
C GLU A 163 -10.09 0.86 11.16
N SER A 164 -10.61 0.68 9.94
CA SER A 164 -10.12 -0.34 9.00
C SER A 164 -8.78 0.05 8.38
N ASP A 165 -7.98 -0.94 8.01
CA ASP A 165 -6.75 -0.80 7.23
C ASP A 165 -6.89 -1.37 5.80
N SER A 166 -8.10 -1.75 5.41
CA SER A 166 -8.40 -2.39 4.13
C SER A 166 -9.54 -1.70 3.38
N ALA A 167 -9.34 -1.48 2.08
CA ALA A 167 -10.35 -0.94 1.18
C ALA A 167 -11.59 -1.84 1.03
N THR A 168 -11.52 -3.11 1.46
CA THR A 168 -12.65 -4.05 1.41
C THR A 168 -13.80 -3.68 2.35
N VAL A 169 -13.57 -2.79 3.32
CA VAL A 169 -14.63 -2.27 4.19
C VAL A 169 -15.65 -1.43 3.40
N PHE A 170 -15.22 -0.84 2.28
CA PHE A 170 -16.06 0.02 1.45
C PHE A 170 -16.85 -0.79 0.44
N SER A 171 -18.15 -0.96 0.69
CA SER A 171 -19.08 -1.46 -0.32
C SER A 171 -19.20 -0.46 -1.47
N HIS A 172 -19.65 -0.93 -2.64
CA HIS A 172 -19.91 -0.04 -3.79
C HIS A 172 -20.88 1.11 -3.43
N GLN A 173 -21.93 0.81 -2.66
CA GLN A 173 -22.89 1.81 -2.20
C GLN A 173 -22.25 2.82 -1.25
N ALA A 174 -21.36 2.39 -0.35
CA ALA A 174 -20.63 3.30 0.53
C ALA A 174 -19.74 4.25 -0.27
N LYS A 175 -19.06 3.77 -1.31
CA LYS A 175 -18.27 4.61 -2.22
C LYS A 175 -19.12 5.64 -2.95
N GLN A 176 -20.33 5.27 -3.39
CA GLN A 176 -21.27 6.20 -4.02
C GLN A 176 -21.72 7.30 -3.05
N LEU A 177 -22.12 6.93 -1.83
CA LEU A 177 -22.54 7.89 -0.80
C LEU A 177 -21.39 8.84 -0.42
N LEU A 178 -20.16 8.34 -0.34
CA LEU A 178 -18.97 9.16 -0.10
C LEU A 178 -18.75 10.14 -1.26
N ALA A 179 -18.84 9.67 -2.51
CA ALA A 179 -18.67 10.50 -3.69
C ALA A 179 -19.71 11.64 -3.75
N GLU A 180 -20.97 11.33 -3.44
CA GLU A 180 -22.05 12.32 -3.34
C GLU A 180 -21.80 13.34 -2.22
N SER A 181 -21.39 12.86 -1.04
CA SER A 181 -21.16 13.72 0.13
C SER A 181 -19.99 14.68 -0.07
N ALA A 182 -18.89 14.18 -0.64
CA ALA A 182 -17.68 14.96 -0.95
C ALA A 182 -17.76 15.71 -2.28
N LYS A 183 -18.87 15.58 -3.03
CA LYS A 183 -19.08 16.18 -4.36
C LYS A 183 -17.96 15.85 -5.36
N CYS A 184 -17.59 14.58 -5.43
CA CYS A 184 -16.54 14.06 -6.31
C CYS A 184 -17.02 12.86 -7.12
N THR A 185 -16.14 12.27 -7.93
CA THR A 185 -16.47 11.10 -8.73
C THR A 185 -16.10 9.80 -7.99
N LEU A 186 -16.74 8.69 -8.39
CA LEU A 186 -16.35 7.35 -7.88
C LEU A 186 -14.88 7.03 -8.14
N LYS A 187 -14.34 7.51 -9.27
CA LYS A 187 -12.92 7.36 -9.58
C LYS A 187 -12.04 8.05 -8.55
N ASP A 188 -12.42 9.24 -8.09
CA ASP A 188 -11.65 9.97 -7.08
C ASP A 188 -11.61 9.21 -5.74
N VAL A 189 -12.71 8.53 -5.39
CA VAL A 189 -12.78 7.65 -4.22
C VAL A 189 -11.85 6.44 -4.40
N ASP A 190 -11.88 5.79 -5.56
CA ASP A 190 -10.98 4.67 -5.85
C ASP A 190 -9.50 5.11 -5.85
N ASP A 191 -9.19 6.29 -6.39
CA ASP A 191 -7.85 6.88 -6.35
C ASP A 191 -7.39 7.18 -4.91
N MET A 192 -8.31 7.60 -4.03
CA MET A 192 -8.05 7.79 -2.60
C MET A 192 -7.73 6.48 -1.89
N LEU A 193 -8.52 5.43 -2.13
CA LEU A 193 -8.27 4.09 -1.56
C LEU A 193 -6.96 3.50 -2.08
N TYR A 194 -6.66 3.70 -3.37
CA TYR A 194 -5.40 3.26 -3.95
C TYR A 194 -4.19 4.01 -3.36
N HIS A 195 -4.33 5.30 -3.06
CA HIS A 195 -3.29 6.07 -2.38
C HIS A 195 -3.02 5.53 -0.97
N HIS A 196 -4.07 5.17 -0.23
CA HIS A 196 -3.94 4.52 1.08
C HIS A 196 -3.14 3.21 1.00
N ASP A 197 -3.45 2.35 0.02
CA ASP A 197 -2.72 1.09 -0.20
C ASP A 197 -1.25 1.30 -0.57
N ILE A 198 -0.95 2.33 -1.38
CA ILE A 198 0.44 2.73 -1.68
C ILE A 198 1.16 3.13 -0.40
N CYS A 199 0.58 4.00 0.42
CA CYS A 199 1.16 4.43 1.69
C CYS A 199 1.40 3.25 2.63
N LYS A 200 0.43 2.32 2.72
CA LYS A 200 0.55 1.09 3.52
C LYS A 200 1.70 0.20 3.05
N THR A 201 1.83 0.04 1.73
CA THR A 201 2.91 -0.75 1.11
C THR A 201 4.27 -0.11 1.34
N ASP A 202 4.38 1.21 1.11
CA ASP A 202 5.61 1.96 1.32
C ASP A 202 6.04 1.93 2.78
N ARG A 203 5.12 2.17 3.72
CA ARG A 203 5.38 2.09 5.15
C ARG A 203 5.90 0.71 5.56
N SER A 204 5.26 -0.36 5.09
CA SER A 204 5.70 -1.74 5.35
C SER A 204 7.11 -2.00 4.80
N TRP A 205 7.39 -1.49 3.61
CA TRP A 205 8.69 -1.61 2.97
C TRP A 205 9.78 -0.80 3.70
N TYR A 206 9.48 0.41 4.16
CA TYR A 206 10.38 1.26 4.94
C TYR A 206 10.75 0.60 6.27
N PHE A 207 9.80 0.03 7.01
CA PHE A 207 10.10 -0.75 8.21
C PHE A 207 11.03 -1.93 7.93
N ARG A 208 10.80 -2.67 6.83
CA ARG A 208 11.69 -3.77 6.42
C ARG A 208 13.10 -3.26 6.10
N ARG A 209 13.25 -2.11 5.43
CA ARG A 209 14.57 -1.53 5.16
C ARG A 209 15.32 -1.23 6.46
N ILE A 210 14.66 -0.60 7.44
CA ILE A 210 15.26 -0.31 8.76
C ILE A 210 15.71 -1.59 9.45
N VAL A 211 14.84 -2.61 9.52
CA VAL A 211 15.17 -3.90 10.16
C VAL A 211 16.35 -4.60 9.48
N LEU A 212 16.54 -4.39 8.17
CA LEU A 212 17.66 -4.93 7.40
C LEU A 212 18.92 -4.04 7.43
N GLY A 213 18.94 -2.97 8.23
CA GLY A 213 20.06 -2.03 8.29
C GLY A 213 20.27 -1.22 7.00
N ARG A 214 19.22 -1.06 6.19
CA ARG A 214 19.22 -0.24 4.97
C ARG A 214 18.64 1.14 5.27
N HIS A 215 19.23 2.19 4.70
CA HIS A 215 18.68 3.54 4.78
C HIS A 215 17.30 3.64 4.11
N LEU A 216 16.49 4.63 4.49
CA LEU A 216 15.26 4.97 3.79
C LEU A 216 15.59 5.71 2.48
N PRO A 217 14.70 5.70 1.48
CA PRO A 217 14.91 6.51 0.28
C PRO A 217 15.01 8.00 0.67
N MET A 218 15.97 8.71 0.10
CA MET A 218 16.18 10.13 0.37
C MET A 218 15.35 11.02 -0.54
N SER A 219 14.98 10.54 -1.74
CA SER A 219 14.17 11.27 -2.72
C SER A 219 13.06 10.39 -3.33
N TYR A 220 12.07 11.04 -3.95
CA TYR A 220 10.98 10.34 -4.63
C TYR A 220 11.47 9.54 -5.85
N GLU A 221 12.56 9.97 -6.48
CA GLU A 221 13.19 9.29 -7.62
C GLU A 221 13.90 8.02 -7.16
N GLU A 222 14.64 8.09 -6.05
CA GLU A 222 15.26 6.93 -5.43
C GLU A 222 14.20 5.92 -4.97
N ARG A 223 13.10 6.41 -4.37
CA ARG A 223 11.94 5.60 -3.99
C ARG A 223 11.37 4.83 -5.17
N GLU A 224 11.31 5.43 -6.35
CA GLU A 224 10.82 4.79 -7.56
C GLU A 224 11.84 3.82 -8.15
N HIS A 225 13.12 4.18 -8.16
CA HIS A 225 14.19 3.28 -8.60
C HIS A 225 14.24 2.01 -7.76
N LEU A 226 14.02 2.10 -6.45
CA LEU A 226 14.04 0.98 -5.52
C LEU A 226 12.68 0.26 -5.39
N SER A 227 11.66 0.67 -6.16
CA SER A 227 10.30 0.15 -6.09
C SER A 227 10.19 -1.36 -6.33
N TYR A 228 11.11 -1.94 -7.10
CA TYR A 228 11.18 -3.38 -7.37
C TYR A 228 11.41 -4.23 -6.11
N GLN A 229 11.87 -3.63 -5.01
CA GLN A 229 12.09 -4.30 -3.72
C GLN A 229 10.85 -4.30 -2.82
N ARG A 230 9.74 -3.69 -3.25
CA ARG A 230 8.52 -3.62 -2.44
C ARG A 230 7.87 -4.99 -2.30
N PRO A 231 7.31 -5.32 -1.12
CA PRO A 231 6.58 -6.56 -0.92
C PRO A 231 5.42 -6.66 -1.92
N ILE A 232 5.34 -7.78 -2.66
CA ILE A 232 4.18 -8.06 -3.49
C ILE A 232 3.06 -8.56 -2.58
N VAL A 233 1.86 -7.99 -2.74
CA VAL A 233 0.67 -8.08 -1.87
C VAL A 233 0.34 -9.50 -1.37
N ARG A 234 0.73 -10.56 -2.09
CA ARG A 234 0.47 -11.97 -1.71
C ARG A 234 1.32 -12.52 -0.56
N GLU A 235 2.43 -11.89 -0.20
CA GLU A 235 3.36 -12.35 0.86
C GLU A 235 3.41 -11.38 2.06
N ALA A 236 2.57 -10.36 2.06
CA ALA A 236 2.52 -9.32 3.07
C ALA A 236 1.50 -9.64 4.19
N ALA A 237 1.40 -10.90 4.62
CA ALA A 237 0.79 -11.20 5.92
C ALA A 237 1.62 -10.43 6.98
N GLN A 238 1.06 -9.31 7.43
CA GLN A 238 1.75 -8.31 8.23
C GLN A 238 2.07 -8.86 9.62
N LEU A 239 3.29 -9.35 9.81
CA LEU A 239 3.90 -9.41 11.15
C LEU A 239 4.59 -8.06 11.38
N TYR A 240 3.84 -7.08 11.87
CA TYR A 240 4.45 -5.89 12.45
C TYR A 240 5.18 -6.33 13.73
N PRO A 241 6.40 -5.84 13.99
CA PRO A 241 6.96 -5.97 15.33
C PRO A 241 6.02 -5.26 16.31
N GLU A 242 5.60 -5.95 17.37
CA GLU A 242 4.97 -5.34 18.55
C GLU A 242 6.00 -4.45 19.27
N THR A 243 6.41 -3.35 18.67
CA THR A 243 7.36 -2.43 19.29
C THR A 243 6.68 -1.10 19.53
N SER A 244 6.46 -0.83 20.80
CA SER A 244 5.76 0.32 21.37
C SER A 244 6.51 1.65 21.26
N SER A 245 7.74 1.70 20.72
CA SER A 245 8.44 2.98 20.51
C SER A 245 9.61 2.90 19.52
N LEU A 246 9.94 4.06 18.92
CA LEU A 246 11.17 4.31 18.16
C LEU A 246 12.45 3.96 18.95
N GLU A 247 12.39 4.03 20.28
CA GLU A 247 13.50 3.67 21.16
C GLU A 247 13.76 2.17 21.17
N ALA A 248 12.72 1.34 21.07
CA ALA A 248 12.87 -0.12 20.99
C ALA A 248 13.58 -0.55 19.70
N LEU A 249 13.34 0.17 18.60
CA LEU A 249 14.06 -0.04 17.33
C LEU A 249 15.52 0.38 17.43
N LYS A 250 15.82 1.53 18.05
CA LYS A 250 17.20 1.98 18.32
C LYS A 250 17.94 1.05 19.28
N LEU A 251 17.26 0.51 20.29
CA LEU A 251 17.83 -0.47 21.23
C LEU A 251 18.17 -1.78 20.55
N LYS A 252 17.35 -2.24 19.60
CA LYS A 252 17.66 -3.41 18.78
C LYS A 252 18.87 -3.15 17.87
N GLU A 253 18.93 -1.99 17.23
CA GLU A 253 20.09 -1.56 16.42
C GLU A 253 21.39 -1.49 17.26
N MET A 254 21.30 -0.94 18.47
CA MET A 254 22.41 -0.94 19.43
C MET A 254 22.80 -2.36 19.87
N ARG A 255 21.83 -3.24 20.17
CA ARG A 255 22.12 -4.62 20.57
C ARG A 255 22.80 -5.42 19.46
N ASP A 256 22.31 -5.28 18.24
CA ASP A 256 22.80 -6.05 17.10
C ASP A 256 24.18 -5.53 16.62
N SER A 257 24.51 -4.26 16.85
CA SER A 257 25.86 -3.71 16.61
C SER A 257 26.89 -4.11 17.67
N ILE A 258 26.47 -4.48 18.89
CA ILE A 258 27.36 -4.95 19.96
C ILE A 258 27.85 -6.40 19.71
N HIS A 259 27.12 -7.22 18.94
CA HIS A 259 27.41 -8.66 18.79
C HIS A 259 28.55 -9.04 17.82
N TYR A 260 29.25 -8.09 17.19
CA TYR A 260 30.35 -8.38 16.27
C TYR A 260 31.70 -7.72 16.60
N ARG A 261 31.99 -7.45 17.88
CA ARG A 261 33.41 -7.37 18.29
C ARG A 261 33.95 -8.78 18.49
N LYS A 262 34.50 -9.37 17.42
CA LYS A 262 35.44 -10.50 17.58
C LYS A 262 36.60 -9.98 18.45
N PRO A 263 36.94 -10.65 19.56
CA PRO A 263 38.12 -10.30 20.34
C PRO A 263 39.39 -10.52 19.50
N PRO A 264 40.49 -9.81 19.82
CA PRO A 264 41.70 -9.71 18.99
C PRO A 264 42.40 -11.04 18.75
#